data_AF-U5ESM0-F1
#
_entry.id   AF-U5ESM0-F1
#
_cell.length_a   1.000
_cell.length_b   1.000
_cell.length_c   1.000
_cell.angle_alpha   90.00
_cell.angle_beta   90.00
_cell.angle_gamma   90.00
#
_symmetry.space_group_name_H-M   'P 1'
#
loop_
_entity.id
_entity.type
_entity.pdbx_description
1 polymer ?
#
loop_
_entity_poly.entity_id
_entity_poly.type
_entity_poly.pdbx_seq_one_letter_code
_entity_poly.pdbx_strand_id
1 'polypeptide(L)'
;ETIRCICGCSKYTTEEIKDIVMKNIDGFLADKRAVEMLQNYIEKNSTTNEYLRIIELTNILLGKHPIDEYSDEYEDLQDSVAVGFNFSSNPNKRELISEIKNFYSCKIENAKDYEQFREYLCEKVKRRNA
;
A
#
# COMPACT_ATOMS: atom_id res chain seq x y z
N GLU A 1 4.11 -14.23 -28.97
CA GLU A 1 3.14 -13.97 -27.88
C GLU A 1 3.86 -13.38 -26.69
N THR A 2 3.45 -12.19 -26.25
CA THR A 2 3.98 -11.59 -25.02
C THR A 2 3.14 -12.10 -23.86
N ILE A 3 3.69 -13.01 -23.05
CA ILE A 3 3.06 -13.37 -21.77
C ILE A 3 2.98 -12.07 -20.96
N ARG A 4 1.76 -11.53 -20.80
CA ARG A 4 1.52 -10.32 -19.99
C ARG A 4 2.04 -10.59 -18.57
N CYS A 5 2.80 -9.65 -17.98
CA CYS A 5 3.19 -9.79 -16.57
C CYS A 5 1.91 -9.89 -15.73
N ILE A 6 1.85 -10.85 -14.80
CA ILE A 6 0.80 -10.96 -13.78
C ILE A 6 0.67 -9.63 -13.02
N CYS A 7 1.82 -9.03 -12.69
CA CYS A 7 1.97 -7.75 -12.02
C CYS A 7 1.71 -6.50 -12.88
N GLY A 8 1.47 -6.64 -14.19
CA GLY A 8 1.34 -5.50 -15.12
C GLY A 8 2.63 -4.73 -15.44
N CYS A 9 3.82 -5.17 -14.97
CA CYS A 9 5.07 -4.41 -15.13
C CYS A 9 5.56 -4.20 -16.57
N SER A 10 4.99 -4.92 -17.53
CA SER A 10 5.31 -4.74 -18.95
C SER A 10 4.95 -3.34 -19.48
N LYS A 11 4.17 -2.57 -18.72
CA LYS A 11 3.84 -1.17 -19.02
C LYS A 11 4.92 -0.18 -18.59
N TYR A 12 5.96 -0.62 -17.87
CA TYR A 12 7.00 0.22 -17.30
C TYR A 12 8.40 -0.15 -17.81
N THR A 13 9.26 0.86 -17.89
CA THR A 13 10.67 0.71 -18.22
C THR A 13 11.44 0.00 -17.11
N THR A 14 12.60 -0.56 -17.44
CA THR A 14 13.46 -1.21 -16.43
C THR A 14 13.91 -0.24 -15.35
N GLU A 15 14.17 1.03 -15.68
CA GLU A 15 14.55 2.06 -14.72
C GLU A 15 13.41 2.40 -13.76
N GLU A 16 12.17 2.49 -14.25
CA GLU A 16 10.99 2.69 -13.37
C GLU A 16 10.79 1.51 -12.42
N ILE A 17 11.00 0.28 -12.87
CA ILE A 17 10.90 -0.90 -11.99
C ILE A 17 12.03 -0.89 -10.94
N LYS A 18 13.25 -0.47 -11.30
CA LYS A 18 14.35 -0.29 -10.35
C LYS A 18 14.01 0.76 -9.29
N ASP A 19 13.44 1.90 -9.69
CA ASP A 19 13.01 2.94 -8.77
C ASP A 19 11.99 2.38 -7.76
N ILE A 20 10.98 1.64 -8.22
CA ILE A 20 9.98 0.99 -7.35
C ILE A 20 10.65 0.04 -6.34
N VAL A 21 11.57 -0.80 -6.79
CA VAL A 21 12.26 -1.78 -5.93
C VAL A 21 13.13 -1.12 -4.87
N MET A 22 13.68 0.07 -5.15
CA MET A 22 14.56 0.82 -4.26
C MET A 22 13.81 1.67 -3.22
N LYS A 23 12.50 1.87 -3.37
CA LYS A 23 11.70 2.62 -2.39
C LYS A 23 11.66 1.88 -1.04
N ASN A 24 11.72 2.65 0.04
CA ASN A 24 11.28 2.18 1.35
C ASN A 24 9.75 2.02 1.35
N ILE A 25 9.18 1.44 2.40
CA ILE A 25 7.74 1.18 2.46
C ILE A 25 6.90 2.45 2.28
N ASP A 26 7.26 3.57 2.89
CA ASP A 26 6.52 4.83 2.77
C ASP A 26 6.52 5.37 1.34
N GLY A 27 7.70 5.37 0.69
CA GLY A 27 7.84 5.78 -0.70
C GLY A 27 7.08 4.85 -1.64
N PHE A 28 7.09 3.55 -1.35
CA PHE A 28 6.35 2.54 -2.11
C PHE A 28 4.84 2.78 -2.01
N LEU A 29 4.31 2.94 -0.80
CA LEU A 29 2.88 3.14 -0.53
C LEU A 29 2.37 4.51 -1.01
N ALA A 30 3.26 5.48 -1.19
CA ALA A 30 2.93 6.77 -1.82
C ALA A 30 2.90 6.70 -3.36
N ASP A 31 3.54 5.71 -3.99
CA ASP A 31 3.52 5.54 -5.45
C ASP A 31 2.34 4.67 -5.87
N LYS A 32 1.29 5.32 -6.37
CA LYS A 32 0.07 4.66 -6.86
C LYS A 32 0.36 3.53 -7.86
N ARG A 33 1.35 3.71 -8.74
CA ARG A 33 1.70 2.69 -9.75
C ARG A 33 2.33 1.46 -9.09
N ALA A 34 3.16 1.67 -8.08
CA ALA A 34 3.80 0.60 -7.33
C ALA A 34 2.75 -0.21 -6.54
N VAL A 35 1.81 0.49 -5.89
CA VAL A 35 0.68 -0.12 -5.18
C VAL A 35 -0.22 -0.92 -6.14
N GLU A 36 -0.59 -0.35 -7.29
CA GLU A 36 -1.38 -1.05 -8.30
C GLU A 36 -0.67 -2.32 -8.82
N MET A 37 0.65 -2.28 -9.00
CA MET A 37 1.42 -3.47 -9.40
C MET A 37 1.37 -4.58 -8.35
N LEU A 38 1.46 -4.22 -7.07
CA LEU A 38 1.32 -5.17 -5.96
C LEU A 38 -0.10 -5.74 -5.92
N GLN A 39 -1.13 -4.90 -5.98
CA GLN A 39 -2.54 -5.33 -5.98
C GLN A 39 -2.86 -6.31 -7.13
N ASN A 40 -2.25 -6.12 -8.30
CA ASN A 40 -2.40 -7.04 -9.44
C ASN A 40 -1.60 -8.35 -9.27
N TYR A 41 -0.51 -8.31 -8.49
CA TYR A 41 0.34 -9.48 -8.26
C TYR A 41 -0.26 -10.45 -7.24
N ILE A 42 -0.92 -9.92 -6.21
CA ILE A 42 -1.41 -10.69 -5.05
C ILE A 42 -2.87 -11.11 -5.25
N GLU A 43 -3.31 -12.12 -4.49
CA GLU A 43 -4.71 -12.56 -4.55
C GLU A 43 -5.66 -11.44 -4.06
N LYS A 44 -6.81 -11.28 -4.73
CA LYS A 44 -7.78 -10.22 -4.42
C LYS A 44 -8.24 -10.23 -2.96
N ASN A 45 -8.33 -11.43 -2.36
CA ASN A 45 -8.78 -11.62 -0.97
C ASN A 45 -7.61 -11.74 0.01
N SER A 46 -6.39 -11.39 -0.40
CA SER A 46 -5.26 -11.35 0.52
C SER A 46 -5.45 -10.27 1.57
N THR A 47 -5.07 -10.57 2.81
CA THR A 47 -4.99 -9.59 3.91
C THR A 47 -4.07 -8.41 3.55
N THR A 48 -3.07 -8.59 2.69
CA THR A 48 -2.23 -7.48 2.20
C THR A 48 -3.06 -6.47 1.40
N ASN A 49 -4.07 -6.90 0.63
CA ASN A 49 -4.98 -5.99 -0.06
C ASN A 49 -5.86 -5.20 0.93
N GLU A 50 -6.30 -5.84 2.01
CA GLU A 50 -7.05 -5.16 3.08
C GLU A 50 -6.19 -4.06 3.73
N TYR A 51 -4.93 -4.36 4.04
CA TYR A 51 -3.99 -3.38 4.59
C TYR A 51 -3.73 -2.22 3.61
N LEU A 52 -3.60 -2.50 2.30
CA LEU A 52 -3.43 -1.46 1.29
C LEU A 52 -4.65 -0.53 1.21
N ARG A 53 -5.88 -1.06 1.35
CA ARG A 53 -7.10 -0.25 1.42
C ARG A 53 -7.08 0.67 2.66
N ILE A 54 -6.65 0.16 3.80
CA ILE A 54 -6.51 0.97 5.03
C ILE A 54 -5.49 2.11 4.82
N ILE A 55 -4.37 1.83 4.17
CA ILE A 55 -3.38 2.87 3.81
C ILE A 55 -3.98 3.91 2.87
N GLU A 56 -4.74 3.51 1.86
CA GLU A 56 -5.42 4.43 0.96
C GLU A 56 -6.38 5.36 1.70
N LEU A 57 -7.23 4.82 2.58
CA LEU A 57 -8.15 5.60 3.42
C LEU A 57 -7.39 6.58 4.33
N THR A 58 -6.31 6.13 4.97
CA THR A 58 -5.48 7.01 5.82
C THR A 58 -4.85 8.15 5.02
N ASN A 59 -4.37 7.89 3.80
CA ASN A 59 -3.80 8.91 2.93
C ASN A 59 -4.85 9.95 2.49
N ILE A 60 -6.06 9.50 2.16
CA ILE A 60 -7.19 10.38 1.82
C ILE A 60 -7.49 11.32 3.00
N LEU A 61 -7.67 10.76 4.20
CA LEU A 61 -8.03 11.53 5.39
C LEU A 61 -6.90 12.48 5.83
N LEU A 62 -5.64 12.06 5.76
CA LEU A 62 -4.48 12.93 6.04
C LEU A 62 -4.28 14.03 4.98
N GLY A 63 -4.82 13.85 3.78
CA GLY A 63 -4.87 14.88 2.74
C GLY A 63 -5.94 15.95 2.99
N LYS A 64 -6.98 15.64 3.79
CA LYS A 64 -8.06 16.58 4.13
C LYS A 64 -7.69 17.43 5.36
N HIS A 65 -8.03 18.72 5.31
CA HIS A 65 -7.89 19.66 6.42
C HIS A 65 -9.15 20.55 6.53
N PRO A 66 -9.92 20.44 7.63
CA PRO A 66 -9.79 19.49 8.76
C PRO A 66 -10.09 18.04 8.35
N ILE A 67 -9.86 17.09 9.26
CA ILE A 67 -10.37 15.71 9.10
C ILE A 67 -11.88 15.75 9.33
N ASP A 68 -12.64 15.20 8.40
CA ASP A 68 -14.09 15.09 8.48
C ASP A 68 -14.48 13.72 9.06
N GLU A 69 -14.91 13.73 10.32
CA GLU A 69 -15.31 12.52 11.06
C GLU A 69 -16.67 11.96 10.60
N TYR A 70 -17.41 12.70 9.77
CA TYR A 70 -18.69 12.27 9.20
C TYR A 70 -18.56 11.84 7.74
N SER A 71 -17.33 11.79 7.22
CA SER A 71 -17.09 11.33 5.86
C SER A 71 -17.13 9.81 5.76
N ASP A 72 -17.64 9.31 4.64
CA ASP A 72 -17.67 7.87 4.33
C ASP A 72 -16.28 7.23 4.48
N GLU A 73 -15.19 7.94 4.12
CA GLU A 73 -13.84 7.39 4.25
C GLU A 73 -13.39 7.25 5.71
N TYR A 74 -13.90 8.07 6.61
CA TYR A 74 -13.62 7.97 8.04
C TYR A 74 -14.36 6.78 8.66
N GLU A 75 -15.64 6.59 8.32
CA GLU A 75 -16.44 5.43 8.72
C GLU A 75 -15.82 4.13 8.17
N ASP A 76 -15.50 4.09 6.88
CA ASP A 76 -14.82 2.94 6.25
C ASP A 76 -13.50 2.59 6.94
N LEU A 77 -12.73 3.61 7.37
CA LEU A 77 -11.48 3.38 8.09
C LEU A 77 -11.75 2.76 9.47
N GLN A 78 -12.75 3.26 10.20
CA GLN A 78 -13.14 2.73 11.50
C GLN A 78 -13.54 1.26 11.42
N ASP A 79 -14.31 0.89 10.39
CA ASP A 79 -14.75 -0.48 10.17
C ASP A 79 -13.64 -1.40 9.69
N SER A 80 -12.67 -0.86 8.94
CA SER A 80 -11.59 -1.66 8.34
C SER A 80 -10.45 -1.96 9.32
N VAL A 81 -10.24 -1.14 10.35
CA VAL A 81 -9.13 -1.36 11.28
C VAL A 81 -9.44 -2.40 12.36
N ALA A 82 -8.46 -3.27 12.64
CA ALA A 82 -8.53 -4.19 13.76
C ALA A 82 -8.72 -3.48 15.12
N VAL A 83 -9.38 -4.17 16.05
CA VAL A 83 -9.64 -3.71 17.42
C VAL A 83 -8.32 -3.27 18.10
N GLY A 84 -8.25 -2.03 18.53
CA GLY A 84 -7.07 -1.48 19.20
C GLY A 84 -6.88 0.04 19.04
N PHE A 85 -7.48 0.63 18.01
CA PHE A 85 -7.48 2.08 17.80
C PHE A 85 -8.74 2.72 18.38
N ASN A 86 -8.58 3.72 19.24
CA ASN A 86 -9.71 4.40 19.87
C ASN A 86 -10.04 5.72 19.14
N PHE A 87 -10.98 5.64 18.20
CA PHE A 87 -11.44 6.80 17.45
C PHE A 87 -12.25 7.77 18.31
N SER A 88 -13.05 7.29 19.26
CA SER A 88 -13.96 8.13 20.04
C SER A 88 -13.25 9.00 21.07
N SER A 89 -12.13 8.54 21.63
CA SER A 89 -11.44 9.22 22.73
C SER A 89 -10.22 10.04 22.30
N ASN A 90 -9.74 9.93 21.06
CA ASN A 90 -8.53 10.63 20.65
C ASN A 90 -8.87 12.08 20.21
N PRO A 91 -8.40 13.12 20.92
CA PRO A 91 -8.65 14.51 20.53
C PRO A 91 -7.84 14.94 19.30
N ASN A 92 -6.78 14.20 18.95
CA ASN A 92 -5.94 14.47 17.79
C ASN A 92 -6.14 13.40 16.70
N LYS A 93 -7.19 13.56 15.90
CA LYS A 93 -7.53 12.60 14.83
C LYS A 93 -6.40 12.42 13.82
N ARG A 94 -5.66 13.50 13.53
CA ARG A 94 -4.56 13.44 12.56
C ARG A 94 -3.42 12.56 13.07
N GLU A 95 -3.09 12.66 14.35
CA GLU A 95 -2.11 11.78 14.99
C GLU A 95 -2.60 10.33 15.01
N LEU A 96 -3.86 10.09 15.40
CA LEU A 96 -4.45 8.74 15.35
C LEU A 96 -4.36 8.11 13.96
N ILE A 97 -4.77 8.84 12.91
CA ILE A 97 -4.72 8.31 11.54
C ILE A 97 -3.28 8.09 11.09
N SER A 98 -2.34 8.92 11.53
CA SER A 98 -0.90 8.70 11.28
C SER A 98 -0.38 7.45 11.97
N GLU A 99 -0.81 7.16 13.21
CA GLU A 99 -0.46 5.92 13.92
C GLU A 99 -1.01 4.69 13.21
N ILE A 100 -2.27 4.74 12.77
CA ILE A 100 -2.90 3.69 11.97
C ILE A 100 -2.08 3.46 10.70
N LYS A 101 -1.78 4.53 9.95
CA LYS A 101 -0.96 4.44 8.74
C LYS A 101 0.38 3.76 9.00
N ASN A 102 1.09 4.15 10.05
CA ASN A 102 2.37 3.57 10.41
C ASN A 102 2.24 2.08 10.76
N PHE A 103 1.23 1.71 11.55
CA PHE A 103 0.98 0.32 11.94
C PHE A 103 0.74 -0.57 10.71
N TYR A 104 -0.15 -0.15 9.80
CA TYR A 104 -0.46 -0.94 8.60
C TYR A 104 0.66 -0.92 7.57
N SER A 105 1.47 0.14 7.50
CA SER A 105 2.68 0.17 6.66
C SER A 105 3.67 -0.90 7.12
N CYS A 106 3.90 -1.02 8.42
CA CYS A 106 4.72 -2.10 8.99
C CYS A 106 4.12 -3.48 8.69
N LYS A 107 2.79 -3.65 8.75
CA LYS A 107 2.14 -4.93 8.42
C LYS A 107 2.37 -5.32 6.97
N ILE A 108 2.32 -4.37 6.04
CA ILE A 108 2.59 -4.61 4.61
C ILE A 108 4.07 -4.91 4.39
N GLU A 109 4.97 -4.14 5.02
CA GLU A 109 6.42 -4.35 4.89
C GLU A 109 6.85 -5.77 5.30
N ASN A 110 6.18 -6.33 6.31
CA ASN A 110 6.44 -7.68 6.81
C ASN A 110 5.54 -8.76 6.19
N ALA A 111 4.69 -8.41 5.21
CA ALA A 111 3.81 -9.37 4.55
C ALA A 111 4.59 -10.21 3.52
N LYS A 112 4.36 -11.54 3.53
CA LYS A 112 4.96 -12.46 2.56
C LYS A 112 4.65 -12.08 1.11
N ASP A 113 3.45 -11.57 0.87
CA ASP A 113 3.03 -11.11 -0.44
C ASP A 113 3.91 -9.97 -0.96
N TYR A 114 4.23 -9.01 -0.09
CA TYR A 114 5.09 -7.88 -0.43
C TYR A 114 6.54 -8.32 -0.64
N GLU A 115 7.05 -9.20 0.22
CA GLU A 115 8.37 -9.83 0.07
C GLU A 115 8.50 -10.54 -1.29
N GLN A 116 7.57 -11.46 -1.59
CA GLN A 116 7.56 -12.21 -2.86
C GLN A 116 7.43 -11.29 -4.07
N PHE A 117 6.60 -10.24 -3.97
CA PHE A 117 6.47 -9.25 -5.03
C PHE A 117 7.79 -8.51 -5.29
N ARG A 118 8.51 -8.10 -4.23
CA ARG A 118 9.81 -7.43 -4.37
C ARG A 118 10.84 -8.37 -5.00
N GLU A 119 10.93 -9.61 -4.54
CA GLU A 119 11.82 -10.62 -5.12
C GLU A 119 11.51 -10.84 -6.61
N TYR A 120 10.22 -10.94 -6.95
CA TYR A 120 9.76 -11.07 -8.33
C TYR A 120 10.23 -9.91 -9.21
N LEU A 121 10.08 -8.66 -8.75
CA LEU A 121 10.54 -7.49 -9.50
C LEU A 121 12.07 -7.44 -9.62
N CYS A 122 12.81 -7.77 -8.56
CA CYS A 122 14.26 -7.89 -8.58
C CYS A 122 14.74 -8.87 -9.67
N GLU A 123 14.15 -10.05 -9.71
CA GLU A 123 14.50 -11.07 -10.72
C GLU A 123 14.16 -10.61 -12.14
N LYS A 124 13.05 -9.89 -12.33
CA LYS A 124 12.72 -9.29 -13.63
C LYS A 124 13.74 -8.26 -14.08
N VAL A 125 14.23 -7.40 -13.18
CA VAL A 125 15.27 -6.43 -13.48
C VAL A 125 16.57 -7.13 -13.88
N LYS A 126 16.99 -8.17 -13.13
CA LYS A 126 18.21 -8.94 -13.44
C LYS A 126 18.14 -9.58 -14.83
N ARG A 127 17.04 -10.27 -15.16
CA ARG A 127 16.85 -10.96 -16.45
C ARG A 127 16.83 -10.02 -17.66
N ARG A 128 16.48 -8.74 -17.49
CA ARG A 128 16.50 -7.75 -18.58
C ARG A 128 17.87 -7.12 -18.81
N ASN A 129 18.81 -7.28 -17.88
CA ASN A 129 20.18 -6.79 -18.00
C ASN A 129 21.18 -7.91 -18.38
N ALA A 130 20.70 -9.16 -18.52
CA ALA A 130 21.45 -10.32 -19.00
C ALA A 130 21.18 -10.54 -20.49
#